data_AF-A0A9D1J1E1-F1
#
_entry.id   AF-A0A9D1J1E1-F1
#
_cell.length_a   1.000
_cell.length_b   1.000
_cell.length_c   1.000
_cell.angle_alpha   90.00
_cell.angle_beta   90.00
_cell.angle_gamma   90.00
#
_symmetry.space_group_name_H-M   'P 1'
#
loop_
_entity.id
_entity.type
_entity.pdbx_description
1 polymer ?
#
loop_
_entity_poly.entity_id
_entity_poly.type
_entity_poly.pdbx_seq_one_letter_code
_entity_poly.pdbx_strand_id
1 'polypeptide(L)'
;MKKGFSAILGAALLCAALAGCSSDPSVPEESFPMTGRYLRSGESHLIIPENGGATVMNNGTDDTSIFDGLDTGDKIEVVCDYILESYPASTTIYSCKLLEDGGPEDLPQDEIDTLAEMGWTID
;
A
#
# COMPACT_ATOMS: atom_id res chain seq x y z
N MET A 1 44.67 -41.46 38.91
CA MET A 1 44.76 -42.64 38.01
C MET A 1 43.42 -42.84 37.31
N LYS A 2 43.40 -42.83 35.96
CA LYS A 2 42.66 -43.74 35.04
C LYS A 2 41.13 -43.91 35.29
N LYS A 3 40.17 -43.70 34.38
CA LYS A 3 40.02 -43.68 32.90
C LYS A 3 38.67 -42.93 32.63
N GLY A 4 38.35 -42.24 31.53
CA GLY A 4 38.55 -42.52 30.11
C GLY A 4 37.42 -43.43 29.58
N PHE A 5 36.46 -42.89 28.80
CA PHE A 5 35.68 -43.50 27.68
C PHE A 5 34.59 -42.49 27.25
N SER A 6 34.67 -41.80 26.09
CA SER A 6 34.29 -42.26 24.72
C SER A 6 32.76 -42.41 24.57
N ALA A 7 32.03 -41.94 23.56
CA ALA A 7 32.21 -41.02 22.42
C ALA A 7 30.83 -40.93 21.70
N ILE A 8 30.73 -40.01 20.73
CA ILE A 8 30.03 -40.16 19.44
C ILE A 8 28.51 -39.85 19.31
N LEU A 9 28.26 -39.03 18.27
CA LEU A 9 27.13 -38.90 17.33
C LEU A 9 25.83 -38.23 17.76
N GLY A 10 25.47 -37.21 16.97
CA GLY A 10 24.09 -36.73 16.86
C GLY A 10 23.99 -35.51 15.94
N ALA A 11 24.43 -35.64 14.68
CA ALA A 11 24.08 -34.69 13.64
C ALA A 11 22.56 -34.68 13.48
N ALA A 12 21.90 -33.56 13.74
CA ALA A 12 20.49 -33.37 13.46
C ALA A 12 20.30 -32.04 12.73
N LEU A 13 20.17 -32.17 11.41
CA LEU A 13 19.39 -31.35 10.49
C LEU A 13 19.22 -29.86 10.86
N LEU A 14 20.11 -29.04 10.29
CA LEU A 14 19.84 -27.62 10.07
C LEU A 14 19.15 -27.48 8.69
N CYS A 15 17.90 -27.93 8.59
CA CYS A 15 17.05 -27.73 7.41
C CYS A 15 15.75 -27.07 7.86
N ALA A 16 15.71 -25.74 7.94
CA ALA A 16 14.48 -24.94 7.90
C ALA A 16 14.81 -23.45 7.90
N ALA A 17 14.97 -22.85 6.71
CA ALA A 17 14.66 -21.43 6.47
C ALA A 17 14.85 -21.09 4.99
N LEU A 18 14.24 -21.87 4.08
CA LEU A 18 13.69 -21.27 2.88
C LEU A 18 12.19 -21.21 3.13
N ALA A 19 11.80 -20.29 4.02
CA ALA A 19 10.42 -19.83 4.05
C ALA A 19 10.22 -19.17 2.69
N GLY A 20 9.64 -19.91 1.75
CA GLY A 20 9.16 -19.32 0.52
C GLY A 20 8.18 -18.23 0.93
N CYS A 21 8.51 -16.97 0.67
CA CYS A 21 7.51 -15.92 0.60
C CYS A 21 6.54 -16.39 -0.48
N SER A 22 5.36 -16.86 -0.08
CA SER A 22 4.27 -17.04 -1.04
C SER A 22 3.85 -15.64 -1.45
N SER A 23 4.47 -15.11 -2.50
CA SER A 23 3.98 -13.91 -3.17
C SER A 23 2.56 -14.22 -3.64
N ASP A 24 1.61 -13.35 -3.31
CA ASP A 24 0.25 -13.49 -3.83
C ASP A 24 0.32 -13.36 -5.36
N PRO A 25 -0.03 -14.40 -6.13
CA PRO A 25 0.06 -14.36 -7.58
C PRO A 25 -0.87 -13.31 -8.22
N SER A 26 -1.82 -12.73 -7.46
CA SER A 26 -2.65 -11.62 -7.96
C SER A 26 -1.97 -10.26 -7.88
N VAL A 27 -0.82 -10.15 -7.21
CA VAL A 27 -0.06 -8.90 -7.09
C VAL A 27 1.15 -8.95 -8.03
N PRO A 28 1.32 -7.99 -8.95
CA PRO A 28 2.50 -7.95 -9.83
C PRO A 28 3.79 -7.86 -9.02
N GLU A 29 4.83 -8.55 -9.50
CA GLU A 29 6.12 -8.63 -8.80
C GLU A 29 6.83 -7.27 -8.68
N GLU A 30 6.51 -6.31 -9.54
CA GLU A 30 7.09 -4.95 -9.56
C GLU A 30 6.26 -3.93 -8.78
N SER A 31 5.25 -4.37 -8.03
CA SER A 31 4.44 -3.48 -7.19
C SER A 31 5.22 -3.00 -5.96
N PHE A 32 4.86 -1.81 -5.47
CA PHE A 32 5.53 -1.19 -4.33
C PHE A 32 4.54 -0.48 -3.40
N PRO A 33 4.87 -0.37 -2.10
CA PRO A 33 4.03 0.35 -1.15
C PRO A 33 4.11 1.86 -1.36
N MET A 34 2.98 2.55 -1.21
CA MET A 34 2.87 4.01 -1.21
C MET A 34 1.97 4.44 -0.06
N THR A 35 2.37 5.49 0.64
CA THR A 35 1.61 6.06 1.76
C THR A 35 1.19 7.48 1.42
N GLY A 36 -0.01 7.87 1.86
CA GLY A 36 -0.56 9.19 1.62
C GLY A 36 -1.90 9.41 2.30
N ARG A 37 -2.53 10.55 2.00
CA ARG A 37 -3.87 10.90 2.46
C ARG A 37 -4.90 10.48 1.43
N TYR A 38 -5.94 9.79 1.87
CA TYR A 38 -7.05 9.39 1.03
C TYR A 38 -7.96 10.59 0.74
N LEU A 39 -8.42 10.69 -0.50
CA LEU A 39 -9.39 11.66 -0.95
C LEU A 39 -10.45 10.97 -1.79
N ARG A 40 -11.72 11.14 -1.41
CA ARG A 40 -12.85 10.75 -2.25
C ARG A 40 -13.26 11.92 -3.16
N SER A 41 -13.44 11.62 -4.44
CA SER A 41 -13.92 12.57 -5.46
C SER A 41 -15.02 11.92 -6.29
N GLY A 42 -16.27 12.05 -5.86
CA GLY A 42 -17.41 11.33 -6.40
C GLY A 42 -17.22 9.81 -6.26
N GLU A 43 -17.11 9.13 -7.40
CA GLU A 43 -16.83 7.70 -7.50
C GLU A 43 -15.33 7.39 -7.62
N SER A 44 -14.47 8.41 -7.68
CA SER A 44 -13.03 8.24 -7.79
C SER A 44 -12.38 8.23 -6.41
N HIS A 45 -11.34 7.40 -6.29
CA HIS A 45 -10.53 7.26 -5.09
C HIS A 45 -9.13 7.76 -5.39
N LEU A 46 -8.65 8.73 -4.61
CA LEU A 46 -7.33 9.32 -4.79
C LEU A 46 -6.48 9.12 -3.55
N ILE A 47 -5.18 8.99 -3.76
CA ILE A 47 -4.15 9.15 -2.74
C ILE A 47 -3.37 10.42 -3.03
N ILE A 48 -3.13 11.23 -2.00
CA ILE A 48 -2.20 12.36 -2.03
C ILE A 48 -0.95 11.91 -1.26
N PRO A 49 0.13 11.49 -1.95
CA PRO A 49 1.37 11.07 -1.31
C PRO A 49 1.98 12.18 -0.44
N GLU A 50 2.81 11.81 0.54
CA GLU A 50 3.49 12.79 1.41
C GLU A 50 4.38 13.79 0.63
N ASN A 51 4.83 13.43 -0.57
CA ASN A 51 5.60 14.28 -1.48
C ASN A 51 4.75 15.03 -2.51
N GLY A 52 3.42 15.04 -2.37
CA GLY A 52 2.48 15.66 -3.30
C GLY A 52 2.17 14.81 -4.53
N GLY A 53 1.37 15.36 -5.44
CA GLY A 53 0.93 14.70 -6.66
C GLY A 53 -0.27 13.78 -6.45
N ALA A 54 -1.47 14.37 -6.37
CA ALA A 54 -2.71 13.60 -6.32
C ALA A 54 -2.74 12.50 -7.41
N THR A 55 -3.02 11.27 -6.98
CA THR A 55 -2.98 10.07 -7.83
C THR A 55 -4.28 9.31 -7.70
N VAL A 56 -4.97 9.10 -8.82
CA VAL A 56 -6.17 8.24 -8.91
C VAL A 56 -5.76 6.78 -8.72
N MET A 57 -6.47 6.10 -7.84
CA MET A 57 -6.28 4.68 -7.52
C MET A 57 -7.34 3.85 -8.23
N ASN A 58 -6.93 2.99 -9.15
CA ASN A 58 -7.81 2.02 -9.79
C ASN A 58 -7.69 0.67 -9.08
N ASN A 59 -8.81 0.03 -8.77
CA ASN A 59 -8.80 -1.30 -8.16
C ASN A 59 -8.35 -2.35 -9.18
N GLY A 60 -7.20 -2.97 -8.94
CA GLY A 60 -6.65 -4.07 -9.74
C GLY A 60 -7.04 -5.46 -9.24
N THR A 61 -7.91 -5.55 -8.24
CA THR A 61 -8.35 -6.80 -7.60
C THR A 61 -9.81 -7.11 -7.91
N ASP A 62 -10.24 -8.34 -7.59
CA ASP A 62 -11.65 -8.72 -7.63
C ASP A 62 -12.44 -8.26 -6.37
N ASP A 63 -11.76 -7.65 -5.39
CA ASP A 63 -12.38 -7.15 -4.15
C ASP A 63 -12.93 -5.73 -4.35
N THR A 64 -14.23 -5.62 -4.61
CA THR A 64 -14.90 -4.32 -4.78
C THR A 64 -14.99 -3.50 -3.50
N SER A 65 -14.68 -4.07 -2.34
CA SER A 65 -14.74 -3.40 -1.02
C SER A 65 -13.40 -2.84 -0.57
N ILE A 66 -12.38 -2.82 -1.43
CA ILE A 66 -11.01 -2.37 -1.11
C ILE A 66 -10.94 -0.94 -0.51
N PHE A 67 -11.93 -0.09 -0.80
CA PHE A 67 -12.02 1.28 -0.29
C PHE A 67 -13.10 1.46 0.79
N ASP A 68 -13.81 0.40 1.18
CA ASP A 68 -14.90 0.50 2.14
C ASP A 68 -14.39 0.94 3.52
N GLY A 69 -15.13 1.86 4.14
CA GLY A 69 -14.81 2.37 5.48
C GLY A 69 -13.69 3.40 5.53
N LEU A 70 -13.22 3.91 4.39
CA LEU A 70 -12.32 5.04 4.31
C LEU A 70 -13.09 6.37 4.23
N ASP A 71 -12.64 7.34 5.03
CA ASP A 71 -13.10 8.71 5.02
C ASP A 71 -12.01 9.65 4.47
N THR A 72 -12.43 10.70 3.76
CA THR A 72 -11.50 11.71 3.22
C THR A 72 -10.62 12.29 4.33
N GLY A 73 -9.29 12.23 4.14
CA GLY A 73 -8.29 12.61 5.13
C GLY A 73 -7.56 11.45 5.79
N ASP A 74 -8.10 10.23 5.71
CA ASP A 74 -7.47 9.04 6.28
C ASP A 74 -6.05 8.83 5.76
N LYS A 75 -5.13 8.43 6.64
CA LYS A 75 -3.81 7.99 6.23
C LYS A 75 -3.89 6.54 5.76
N ILE A 76 -3.52 6.29 4.51
CA ILE A 76 -3.56 4.97 3.91
C ILE A 76 -2.19 4.53 3.41
N GLU A 77 -1.96 3.21 3.39
CA GLU A 77 -0.90 2.54 2.63
C GLU A 77 -1.55 1.69 1.54
N VAL A 78 -1.06 1.81 0.32
CA VAL A 78 -1.48 1.00 -0.82
C VAL A 78 -0.30 0.25 -1.41
N VAL A 79 -0.54 -0.94 -1.94
CA VAL A 79 0.41 -1.61 -2.84
C VAL A 79 -0.02 -1.30 -4.25
N CYS A 80 0.83 -0.65 -5.03
CA CYS A 80 0.49 -0.12 -6.35
C CYS A 80 1.50 -0.53 -7.43
N ASP A 81 1.06 -0.50 -8.69
CA ASP A 81 1.92 -0.65 -9.86
C ASP A 81 2.60 0.68 -10.21
N TYR A 82 3.28 0.73 -11.36
CA TYR A 82 3.81 1.95 -11.94
C TYR A 82 2.78 3.09 -11.98
N ILE A 83 3.27 4.31 -11.79
CA ILE A 83 2.46 5.52 -11.84
C ILE A 83 2.46 6.05 -13.28
N LEU A 84 1.27 6.28 -13.83
CA LEU A 84 1.08 6.99 -15.09
C LEU A 84 1.19 8.49 -14.86
N GLU A 85 2.15 9.12 -15.54
CA GLU A 85 2.51 10.54 -15.40
C GLU A 85 1.49 11.47 -16.11
N SER A 86 0.25 11.49 -15.62
CA SER A 86 -0.78 12.51 -15.90
C SER A 86 -0.99 13.40 -14.68
N TYR A 87 -1.86 14.42 -14.76
CA TYR A 87 -2.34 15.13 -13.57
C TYR A 87 -3.88 15.21 -13.53
N PRO A 88 -4.54 14.66 -12.50
CA PRO A 88 -3.97 13.78 -11.47
C PRO A 88 -3.25 12.58 -12.10
N ALA A 89 -2.23 12.06 -11.41
CA ALA A 89 -1.58 10.85 -11.84
C ALA A 89 -2.55 9.67 -11.70
N SER A 90 -2.19 8.50 -12.21
CA SER A 90 -3.04 7.31 -12.07
C SER A 90 -2.18 6.09 -11.80
N THR A 91 -2.64 5.21 -10.92
CA THR A 91 -2.03 3.89 -10.69
C THR A 91 -3.12 2.83 -10.52
N THR A 92 -2.71 1.57 -10.59
CA THR A 92 -3.51 0.42 -10.19
C THR A 92 -3.04 -0.05 -8.83
N ILE A 93 -3.96 -0.24 -7.88
CA ILE A 93 -3.66 -0.75 -6.54
C ILE A 93 -4.14 -2.19 -6.37
N TYR A 94 -3.45 -2.93 -5.52
CA TYR A 94 -3.74 -4.33 -5.20
C TYR A 94 -4.04 -4.54 -3.70
N SER A 95 -3.82 -3.50 -2.89
CA SER A 95 -4.26 -3.45 -1.50
C SER A 95 -4.45 -2.00 -1.08
N CYS A 96 -5.33 -1.78 -0.11
CA CYS A 96 -5.48 -0.52 0.59
C CYS A 96 -5.67 -0.79 2.07
N LYS A 97 -4.88 -0.12 2.90
CA LYS A 97 -4.88 -0.30 4.35
C LYS A 97 -4.95 1.05 5.04
N LEU A 98 -5.98 1.23 5.86
CA LEU A 98 -6.05 2.33 6.81
C LEU A 98 -4.91 2.22 7.85
N LEU A 99 -4.14 3.30 8.00
CA LEU A 99 -3.09 3.42 9.00
C LEU A 99 -3.52 4.29 10.19
N GLU A 100 -4.24 5.38 9.91
CA GLU A 100 -4.65 6.37 10.89
C GLU A 100 -5.91 7.08 10.38
N ASP A 101 -6.93 7.21 11.22
CA ASP A 101 -8.12 8.02 10.93
C ASP A 101 -7.72 9.49 10.71
N GLY A 102 -8.32 10.16 9.75
CA GLY A 102 -8.07 11.58 9.49
C GLY A 102 -9.33 12.35 9.13
N GLY A 103 -9.14 13.61 8.75
CA GLY A 103 -10.20 14.47 8.25
C GLY A 103 -9.77 15.34 7.07
N PRO A 104 -10.71 16.02 6.40
CA PRO A 104 -10.41 16.91 5.29
C PRO A 104 -9.35 17.98 5.62
N GLU A 105 -9.23 18.38 6.88
CA GLU A 105 -8.20 19.29 7.39
C GLU A 105 -6.76 18.75 7.31
N ASP A 106 -6.59 17.43 7.20
CA ASP A 106 -5.28 16.77 7.07
C ASP A 106 -4.78 16.71 5.61
N LEU A 107 -5.61 17.14 4.65
CA LEU A 107 -5.24 17.18 3.24
C LEU A 107 -4.34 18.39 2.94
N PRO A 108 -3.33 18.25 2.06
CA PRO A 108 -2.56 19.38 1.56
C PRO A 108 -3.44 20.35 0.77
N GLN A 109 -3.72 21.53 1.32
CA GLN A 109 -4.66 22.49 0.74
C GLN A 109 -4.29 22.92 -0.69
N ASP A 110 -3.00 22.99 -1.01
CA ASP A 110 -2.50 23.33 -2.34
C ASP A 110 -2.87 22.28 -3.41
N GLU A 111 -2.83 21.00 -3.06
CA GLU A 111 -3.32 19.93 -3.95
C GLU A 111 -4.84 20.00 -4.11
N ILE A 112 -5.57 20.29 -3.03
CA ILE A 112 -7.04 20.43 -3.07
C ILE A 112 -7.46 21.61 -3.94
N ASP A 113 -6.80 22.75 -3.80
CA ASP A 113 -7.07 23.93 -4.63
C ASP A 113 -6.80 23.64 -6.11
N THR A 114 -5.68 22.96 -6.41
CA THR A 114 -5.31 22.58 -7.79
C THR A 114 -6.34 21.63 -8.40
N LEU A 115 -6.77 20.61 -7.66
CA LEU A 115 -7.82 19.67 -8.08
C LEU A 115 -9.15 20.39 -8.35
N ALA A 116 -9.55 21.30 -7.46
CA ALA A 116 -10.78 22.07 -7.60
C ALA A 116 -10.76 22.99 -8.82
N GLU A 117 -9.63 23.66 -9.10
CA GLU A 117 -9.44 24.47 -10.32
C GLU A 117 -9.60 23.65 -11.61
N MET A 118 -9.26 22.37 -11.55
CA MET A 118 -9.40 21.41 -12.66
C MET A 118 -10.80 20.78 -12.76
N GLY A 119 -11.70 21.12 -11.84
CA GLY A 119 -13.08 20.64 -11.82
C GLY A 119 -13.30 19.31 -11.11
N TRP A 120 -12.35 18.86 -10.30
CA TRP A 120 -12.55 17.71 -9.41
C TRP A 120 -13.40 18.10 -8.20
N THR A 121 -14.27 17.19 -7.75
CA THR A 121 -15.07 17.36 -6.53
C THR A 121 -14.28 16.87 -5.32
N ILE A 122 -14.46 17.49 -4.17
CA ILE A 122 -13.77 17.14 -2.92
C ILE A 122 -14.88 16.84 -1.92
N ASP A 123 -15.05 15.57 -1.56
CA ASP A 123 -16.15 15.09 -0.71
C ASP A 123 -15.69 14.78 0.72
#